data_AF-A0AAW2UPF6-F1
#
_entry.id   AF-A0AAW2UPF6-F1
#
_cell.length_a   1.000
_cell.length_b   1.000
_cell.length_c   1.000
_cell.angle_alpha   90.00
_cell.angle_beta   90.00
_cell.angle_gamma   90.00
#
_symmetry.space_group_name_H-M   'P 1'
#
loop_
_entity.id
_entity.type
_entity.pdbx_description
1 polymer ?
#
loop_
_entity_poly.entity_id
_entity_poly.type
_entity_poly.pdbx_seq_one_letter_code
_entity_poly.pdbx_strand_id
1 'polypeptide(L)'
;MLGDDMLDEDIVESDVELDNSDVVEPDYDFPEEMGDPIVVVTEEDQEGAQLSKSQAMDAILEGNLDEAINHLTVAISSNPNSATLYASRAIVFVKLKKPNAAIRDADTALQINSCLAKGFKARGMAKALLGSWEAAAIDLRVASELDFDEETSMMLKRVEPFAKKIEEHRQKYECLRKERELRKIELEKLRLAQQEAENAGLLMDGKVIEIESSSEIGIKLRAASNLSWLTVVYFTATWSGPCHYIAPRYASLAAKHPKVVFLKVDIDKAKDVAMEWNVYGIPSFYLINNGRETNIIIDVDMDLLENKIVKHSGSSEDSLTSALNPCEMKDYEHLLPV
;
A
#
# COMPACT_ATOMS: atom_id res chain seq x y z
N MET A 1 -27.10 8.40 13.22
CA MET A 1 -26.85 8.52 11.78
C MET A 1 -26.03 9.78 11.52
N LEU A 2 -24.81 9.81 12.03
CA LEU A 2 -23.84 10.87 11.76
C LEU A 2 -22.58 10.13 11.29
N GLY A 3 -22.15 10.36 10.05
CA GLY A 3 -20.72 10.23 9.74
C GLY A 3 -20.27 9.29 8.62
N ASP A 4 -21.12 8.76 7.73
CA ASP A 4 -20.60 8.10 6.51
C ASP A 4 -20.23 9.14 5.43
N ASP A 5 -20.99 10.24 5.31
CA ASP A 5 -20.80 11.24 4.23
C ASP A 5 -19.50 12.08 4.34
N MET A 6 -18.79 12.06 5.48
CA MET A 6 -17.58 12.88 5.70
C MET A 6 -16.28 12.19 5.28
N LEU A 7 -16.32 10.89 4.95
CA LEU A 7 -15.13 10.12 4.57
C LEU A 7 -15.00 9.90 3.06
N ASP A 8 -16.03 10.29 2.30
CA ASP A 8 -16.16 10.06 0.86
C ASP A 8 -15.80 11.28 0.00
N GLU A 9 -15.35 12.38 0.60
CA GLU A 9 -14.70 13.44 -0.19
C GLU A 9 -13.39 12.92 -0.76
N ASP A 10 -13.32 12.82 -2.09
CA ASP A 10 -12.11 12.45 -2.80
C ASP A 10 -11.02 13.50 -2.58
N ILE A 11 -9.80 13.04 -2.31
CA ILE A 11 -8.64 13.92 -2.20
C ILE A 11 -8.34 14.40 -3.63
N VAL A 12 -8.85 15.58 -3.97
CA VAL A 12 -8.54 16.25 -5.24
C VAL A 12 -7.16 16.85 -5.14
N GLU A 13 -6.23 16.32 -5.92
CA GLU A 13 -4.88 16.86 -6.03
C GLU A 13 -4.92 18.20 -6.77
N SER A 14 -4.49 19.27 -6.10
CA SER A 14 -4.35 20.58 -6.72
C SER A 14 -3.17 20.58 -7.69
N ASP A 15 -3.20 21.36 -8.75
CA ASP A 15 -2.02 21.53 -9.61
C ASP A 15 -0.88 22.24 -8.85
N VAL A 16 0.37 21.94 -9.24
CA VAL A 16 1.54 22.64 -8.72
C VAL A 16 1.78 23.89 -9.57
N GLU A 17 1.61 25.06 -8.97
CA GLU A 17 1.89 26.34 -9.62
C GLU A 17 3.40 26.57 -9.75
N LEU A 18 3.92 26.36 -10.96
CA LEU A 18 5.32 26.55 -11.32
C LEU A 18 5.44 27.63 -12.39
N ASP A 19 6.53 28.40 -12.32
CA ASP A 19 6.87 29.36 -13.37
C ASP A 19 7.41 28.60 -14.58
N ASN A 20 6.55 28.40 -15.57
CA ASN A 20 6.85 27.66 -16.79
C ASN A 20 7.33 28.58 -17.94
N SER A 21 7.69 29.84 -17.66
CA SER A 21 8.09 30.80 -18.69
C SER A 21 9.28 30.35 -19.55
N ASP A 22 10.17 29.53 -18.98
CA ASP A 22 11.36 28.99 -19.65
C ASP A 22 11.13 27.60 -20.30
N VAL A 23 9.94 27.01 -20.14
CA VAL A 23 9.61 25.69 -20.69
C VAL A 23 9.31 25.80 -22.18
N VAL A 24 9.94 24.93 -22.97
CA VAL A 24 9.80 24.85 -24.42
C VAL A 24 8.99 23.60 -24.77
N GLU A 25 8.21 23.70 -25.84
CA GLU A 25 7.50 22.54 -26.38
C GLU A 25 8.49 21.45 -26.85
N PRO A 26 8.14 20.16 -26.71
CA PRO A 26 8.97 19.08 -27.20
C PRO A 26 9.17 19.15 -28.72
N ASP A 27 10.39 18.92 -29.22
CA ASP A 27 10.66 18.81 -30.65
C ASP A 27 10.23 17.44 -31.19
N TYR A 28 9.55 17.46 -32.34
CA TYR A 28 9.06 16.27 -33.06
C TYR A 28 9.73 16.11 -34.43
N ASP A 29 10.91 16.70 -34.61
CA ASP A 29 11.71 16.57 -35.83
C ASP A 29 12.15 15.12 -36.06
N PHE A 30 12.46 14.79 -37.32
CA PHE A 30 12.99 13.49 -37.67
C PHE A 30 14.27 13.20 -36.87
N PRO A 31 14.48 11.95 -36.37
CA PRO A 31 15.68 11.61 -35.63
C PRO A 31 16.95 11.89 -36.42
N GLU A 32 17.90 12.53 -35.76
CA GLU A 32 19.19 12.91 -36.35
C GLU A 32 20.04 11.68 -36.66
N GLU A 33 20.97 11.81 -37.61
CA GLU A 33 21.87 10.73 -37.97
C GLU A 33 22.80 10.39 -36.78
N MET A 34 22.77 9.13 -36.34
CA MET A 34 23.51 8.67 -35.15
C MET A 34 24.79 7.89 -35.49
N GLY A 35 25.13 7.72 -36.76
CA GLY A 35 26.21 6.84 -37.21
C GLY A 35 25.86 5.35 -37.05
N ASP A 36 26.68 4.47 -37.62
CA ASP A 36 26.55 3.01 -37.46
C ASP A 36 27.53 2.51 -36.40
N PRO A 37 27.06 2.06 -35.21
CA PRO A 37 27.91 1.60 -34.12
C PRO A 37 28.84 0.43 -34.47
N ILE A 38 28.55 -0.30 -35.56
CA ILE A 38 29.30 -1.51 -35.96
C ILE A 38 30.54 -1.16 -36.80
N VAL A 39 30.64 0.07 -37.32
CA VAL A 39 31.76 0.50 -38.17
C VAL A 39 33.09 0.38 -37.42
N VAL A 40 34.05 -0.29 -38.06
CA VAL A 40 35.42 -0.39 -37.55
C VAL A 40 36.12 0.94 -37.82
N VAL A 41 36.36 1.70 -36.75
CA VAL A 41 36.97 3.03 -36.81
C VAL A 41 38.50 2.92 -36.93
N THR A 42 39.08 3.40 -38.02
CA THR A 42 40.54 3.46 -38.21
C THR A 42 41.16 4.71 -37.55
N GLU A 43 42.49 4.75 -37.43
CA GLU A 43 43.17 5.95 -36.90
C GLU A 43 42.90 7.19 -37.77
N GLU A 44 42.86 7.03 -39.09
CA GLU A 44 42.52 8.12 -40.04
C GLU A 44 41.10 8.64 -39.81
N ASP A 45 40.13 7.74 -39.54
CA ASP A 45 38.75 8.14 -39.23
C ASP A 45 38.66 8.88 -37.88
N GLN A 46 39.46 8.48 -36.89
CA GLN A 46 39.54 9.16 -35.60
C GLN A 46 40.13 10.57 -35.73
N GLU A 47 41.19 10.73 -36.52
CA GLU A 47 41.81 12.03 -36.80
C GLU A 47 40.85 12.93 -37.60
N GLY A 48 40.17 12.39 -38.61
CA GLY A 48 39.12 13.09 -39.35
C GLY A 48 37.98 13.55 -38.46
N ALA A 49 37.50 12.68 -37.56
CA ALA A 49 36.45 13.03 -36.59
C ALA A 49 36.90 14.11 -35.59
N GLN A 50 38.16 14.07 -35.15
CA GLN A 50 38.75 15.11 -34.29
C GLN A 50 38.82 16.46 -35.01
N LEU A 51 39.20 16.45 -36.30
CA LEU A 51 39.24 17.67 -37.11
C LEU A 51 37.84 18.27 -37.29
N SER A 52 36.85 17.46 -37.68
CA SER A 52 35.46 17.92 -37.81
C SER A 52 34.88 18.40 -36.48
N LYS A 53 35.26 17.77 -35.35
CA LYS A 53 34.92 18.27 -34.02
C LYS A 53 35.53 19.65 -33.73
N SER A 54 36.79 19.88 -34.12
CA SER A 54 37.42 21.20 -33.97
C SER A 54 36.67 22.27 -34.77
N GLN A 55 36.34 21.97 -36.03
CA GLN A 55 35.55 22.87 -36.89
C GLN A 55 34.18 23.18 -36.28
N ALA A 56 33.52 22.19 -35.68
CA ALA A 56 32.26 22.41 -34.98
C ALA A 56 32.42 23.33 -33.76
N MET A 57 33.51 23.21 -33.01
CA MET A 57 33.78 24.09 -31.86
C MET A 57 34.01 25.53 -32.32
N ASP A 58 34.72 25.73 -33.44
CA ASP A 58 34.91 27.05 -34.04
C ASP A 58 33.56 27.65 -34.48
N ALA A 59 32.72 26.87 -35.15
CA ALA A 59 31.37 27.29 -35.53
C ALA A 59 30.48 27.64 -34.31
N ILE A 60 30.62 26.92 -33.18
CA ILE A 60 29.93 27.26 -31.92
C ILE A 60 30.40 28.60 -31.37
N LEU A 61 31.69 28.91 -31.46
CA LEU A 61 32.25 30.19 -31.02
C LEU A 61 31.79 31.35 -31.91
N GLU A 62 31.65 31.10 -33.22
CA GLU A 62 31.09 32.06 -34.18
C GLU A 62 29.57 32.23 -34.05
N GLY A 63 28.91 31.32 -33.34
CA GLY A 63 27.45 31.33 -33.14
C GLY A 63 26.67 30.61 -34.24
N ASN A 64 27.34 29.99 -35.20
CA ASN A 64 26.74 29.22 -36.30
C ASN A 64 26.37 27.81 -35.82
N LEU A 65 25.26 27.68 -35.10
CA LEU A 65 24.86 26.44 -34.45
C LEU A 65 24.45 25.32 -35.43
N ASP A 66 23.79 25.65 -36.54
CA ASP A 66 23.39 24.66 -37.56
C ASP A 66 24.61 24.06 -38.28
N GLU A 67 25.61 24.90 -38.59
CA GLU A 67 26.87 24.45 -39.17
C GLU A 67 27.67 23.57 -38.18
N ALA A 68 27.66 23.94 -36.89
CA ALA A 68 28.24 23.10 -35.84
C ALA A 68 27.60 21.70 -35.77
N ILE A 69 26.28 21.59 -35.92
CA ILE A 69 25.59 20.29 -35.98
C ILE A 69 26.06 19.49 -37.18
N ASN A 70 26.13 20.11 -38.36
CA ASN A 70 26.58 19.42 -39.57
C ASN A 70 28.00 18.86 -39.40
N HIS A 71 28.93 19.66 -38.87
CA HIS A 71 30.29 19.21 -38.57
C HIS A 71 30.33 18.09 -37.52
N LEU A 72 29.50 18.15 -36.48
CA LEU A 72 29.39 17.09 -35.47
C LEU A 72 28.77 15.82 -36.03
N THR A 73 27.78 15.92 -36.91
CA THR A 73 27.16 14.78 -37.58
C THR A 73 28.15 14.08 -38.49
N VAL A 74 28.96 14.83 -39.26
CA VAL A 74 30.08 14.26 -40.03
C VAL A 74 31.08 13.57 -39.09
N ALA A 75 31.44 14.19 -37.96
CA ALA A 75 32.35 13.59 -36.99
C ALA A 75 31.81 12.28 -36.39
N ILE A 76 30.50 12.22 -36.10
CA ILE A 76 29.82 11.04 -35.56
C ILE A 76 29.77 9.92 -36.60
N SER A 77 29.50 10.24 -37.86
CA SER A 77 29.53 9.25 -38.94
C SER A 77 30.92 8.64 -39.15
N SER A 78 31.99 9.40 -38.92
CA SER A 78 33.37 8.89 -38.95
C SER A 78 33.76 8.11 -37.68
N ASN A 79 33.31 8.55 -36.50
CA ASN A 79 33.61 7.89 -35.22
C ASN A 79 32.37 7.79 -34.31
N PRO A 80 31.51 6.78 -34.54
CA PRO A 80 30.26 6.60 -33.79
C PRO A 80 30.47 6.07 -32.37
N ASN A 81 31.69 5.67 -32.00
CA ASN A 81 31.99 5.18 -30.64
C ASN A 81 32.53 6.27 -29.71
N SER A 82 32.48 7.53 -30.11
CA SER A 82 32.96 8.65 -29.30
C SER A 82 31.84 9.34 -28.53
N ALA A 83 31.72 9.02 -27.23
CA ALA A 83 30.77 9.66 -26.32
C ALA A 83 30.86 11.20 -26.31
N THR A 84 32.07 11.75 -26.51
CA THR A 84 32.28 13.20 -26.48
C THR A 84 31.65 13.93 -27.66
N LEU A 85 31.50 13.27 -28.82
CA LEU A 85 30.87 13.86 -30.00
C LEU A 85 29.37 14.03 -29.78
N TYR A 86 28.68 12.97 -29.35
CA TYR A 86 27.26 13.04 -29.00
C TYR A 86 27.00 14.05 -27.89
N ALA A 87 27.79 14.06 -26.80
CA ALA A 87 27.63 15.07 -25.75
C ALA A 87 27.85 16.51 -26.25
N SER A 88 28.76 16.73 -27.20
CA SER A 88 28.98 18.05 -27.79
C SER A 88 27.79 18.47 -28.65
N ARG A 89 27.23 17.55 -29.45
CA ARG A 89 26.05 17.80 -30.30
C ARG A 89 24.80 18.03 -29.48
N ALA A 90 24.62 17.28 -28.38
CA ALA A 90 23.55 17.49 -27.41
C ALA A 90 23.57 18.92 -26.81
N ILE A 91 24.75 19.44 -26.47
CA ILE A 91 24.88 20.82 -25.96
C ILE A 91 24.46 21.84 -27.02
N VAL A 92 24.79 21.61 -28.30
CA VAL A 92 24.34 22.49 -29.40
C VAL A 92 22.82 22.42 -29.56
N PHE A 93 22.21 21.24 -29.46
CA PHE A 93 20.75 21.08 -29.49
C PHE A 93 20.05 21.78 -28.33
N VAL A 94 20.63 21.77 -27.12
CA VAL A 94 20.13 22.55 -25.98
C VAL A 94 20.12 24.05 -26.31
N LYS A 95 21.19 24.57 -26.93
CA LYS A 95 21.25 25.99 -27.35
C LYS A 95 20.21 26.33 -28.43
N LEU A 96 19.91 25.39 -29.32
CA LEU A 96 18.85 25.51 -30.33
C LEU A 96 17.44 25.26 -29.78
N LYS A 97 17.29 24.98 -28.49
CA LYS A 97 16.00 24.64 -27.85
C LYS A 97 15.32 23.43 -28.48
N LYS A 98 16.10 22.41 -28.88
CA LYS A 98 15.63 21.09 -29.34
C LYS A 98 15.91 20.01 -28.27
N PRO A 99 15.13 19.96 -27.18
CA PRO A 99 15.44 19.12 -26.02
C PRO A 99 15.37 17.61 -26.27
N ASN A 100 14.43 17.09 -27.06
CA ASN A 100 14.33 15.66 -27.37
C ASN A 100 15.52 15.18 -28.21
N ALA A 101 15.96 15.96 -29.20
CA ALA A 101 17.21 15.72 -29.91
C ALA A 101 18.43 15.68 -28.96
N ALA A 102 18.52 16.67 -28.07
CA ALA A 102 19.59 16.71 -27.07
C ALA A 102 19.57 15.50 -26.12
N ILE A 103 18.38 15.04 -25.68
CA ILE A 103 18.25 13.86 -24.81
C ILE A 103 18.71 12.59 -25.52
N ARG A 104 18.33 12.40 -26.79
CA ARG A 104 18.78 11.24 -27.60
C ARG A 104 20.31 11.16 -27.69
N ASP A 105 20.95 12.28 -27.99
CA ASP A 105 22.41 12.36 -28.05
C ASP A 105 23.06 12.21 -26.67
N ALA A 106 22.48 12.80 -25.62
CA ALA A 106 23.02 12.67 -24.28
C ALA A 106 22.90 11.23 -23.75
N ASP A 107 21.80 10.53 -24.03
CA ASP A 107 21.63 9.14 -23.63
C ASP A 107 22.58 8.21 -24.38
N THR A 108 22.80 8.40 -25.69
CA THR A 108 23.82 7.65 -26.43
C THR A 108 25.24 7.94 -25.92
N ALA A 109 25.55 9.20 -25.60
CA ALA A 109 26.82 9.55 -24.97
C ALA A 109 27.04 8.81 -23.64
N LEU A 110 26.00 8.72 -22.80
CA LEU A 110 26.04 8.04 -21.50
C LEU A 110 26.02 6.51 -21.61
N GLN A 111 25.45 5.96 -22.68
CA GLN A 111 25.55 4.53 -22.99
C GLN A 111 26.99 4.13 -23.36
N ILE A 112 27.69 4.98 -24.12
CA ILE A 112 29.08 4.76 -24.50
C ILE A 112 30.01 5.03 -23.30
N ASN A 113 29.79 6.13 -22.58
CA ASN A 113 30.57 6.48 -21.39
C ASN A 113 29.65 6.98 -20.26
N SER A 114 29.39 6.09 -19.30
CA SER A 114 28.47 6.33 -18.20
C SER A 114 28.90 7.41 -17.20
N CYS A 115 30.18 7.81 -17.16
CA CYS A 115 30.69 8.83 -16.25
C CYS A 115 30.98 10.18 -16.92
N LEU A 116 30.49 10.39 -18.15
CA LEU A 116 30.73 11.63 -18.88
C LEU A 116 29.88 12.80 -18.32
N ALA A 117 30.52 13.70 -17.56
CA ALA A 117 29.86 14.89 -16.98
C ALA A 117 29.09 15.74 -17.99
N LYS A 118 29.67 15.96 -19.19
CA LYS A 118 29.02 16.71 -20.29
C LYS A 118 27.72 16.07 -20.77
N GLY A 119 27.61 14.74 -20.72
CA GLY A 119 26.39 14.01 -21.09
C GLY A 119 25.27 14.29 -20.08
N PHE A 120 25.57 14.17 -18.79
CA PHE A 120 24.61 14.54 -17.73
C PHE A 120 24.21 16.01 -17.78
N LYS A 121 25.17 16.93 -18.01
CA LYS A 121 24.90 18.36 -18.19
C LYS A 121 23.89 18.59 -19.33
N ALA A 122 24.17 18.05 -20.52
CA ALA A 122 23.29 18.23 -21.68
C ALA A 122 21.89 17.65 -21.43
N ARG A 123 21.79 16.44 -20.85
CA ARG A 123 20.52 15.81 -20.54
C ARG A 123 19.71 16.58 -19.49
N GLY A 124 20.38 17.05 -18.43
CA GLY A 124 19.77 17.84 -17.37
C GLY A 124 19.24 19.18 -17.87
N MET A 125 20.01 19.89 -18.71
CA MET A 125 19.56 21.13 -19.34
C MET A 125 18.40 20.90 -20.31
N ALA A 126 18.43 19.84 -21.12
CA ALA A 126 17.35 19.49 -22.03
C ALA A 126 16.05 19.13 -21.29
N LYS A 127 16.14 18.35 -20.20
CA LYS A 127 15.00 18.04 -19.34
C LYS A 127 14.43 19.28 -18.64
N ALA A 128 15.29 20.23 -18.26
CA ALA A 128 14.85 21.51 -17.70
C ALA A 128 14.06 22.32 -18.74
N LEU A 129 14.47 22.32 -20.02
CA LEU A 129 13.71 22.94 -21.10
C LEU A 129 12.33 22.29 -21.29
N LEU A 130 12.19 20.98 -21.03
CA LEU A 130 10.89 20.27 -21.07
C LEU A 130 10.05 20.45 -19.80
N GLY A 131 10.52 21.20 -18.80
CA GLY A 131 9.83 21.32 -17.51
C GLY A 131 9.90 20.07 -16.63
N SER A 132 10.75 19.10 -16.98
CA SER A 132 10.98 17.89 -16.18
C SER A 132 11.96 18.19 -15.04
N TRP A 133 11.55 19.05 -14.10
CA TRP A 133 12.42 19.66 -13.10
C TRP A 133 13.10 18.65 -12.15
N GLU A 134 12.39 17.64 -11.67
CA GLU A 134 12.96 16.60 -10.79
C GLU A 134 14.09 15.83 -11.49
N ALA A 135 13.82 15.35 -12.71
CA ALA A 135 14.78 14.61 -13.50
C ALA A 135 15.97 15.48 -13.92
N ALA A 136 15.73 16.76 -14.22
CA ALA A 136 16.78 17.73 -14.52
C ALA A 136 17.68 18.00 -13.32
N ALA A 137 17.12 18.18 -12.12
CA ALA A 137 17.89 18.38 -10.89
C ALA A 137 18.80 17.19 -10.56
N ILE A 138 18.34 15.96 -10.84
CA ILE A 138 19.15 14.74 -10.64
C ILE A 138 20.36 14.77 -11.58
N ASP A 139 20.13 14.95 -12.89
CA ASP A 139 21.21 14.94 -13.88
C ASP A 139 22.21 16.09 -13.66
N LEU A 140 21.74 17.30 -13.34
CA LEU A 140 22.60 18.45 -13.07
C LEU A 140 23.43 18.30 -11.79
N ARG A 141 22.90 17.65 -10.74
CA ARG A 141 23.69 17.32 -9.53
C ARG A 141 24.81 16.35 -9.86
N VAL A 142 24.49 15.26 -10.56
CA VAL A 142 25.50 14.27 -10.99
C VAL A 142 26.56 14.94 -11.87
N ALA A 143 26.16 15.81 -12.81
CA ALA A 143 27.10 16.57 -13.63
C ALA A 143 28.03 17.43 -12.77
N SER A 144 27.49 18.19 -11.80
CA SER A 144 28.27 19.05 -10.91
C SER A 144 29.19 18.29 -9.94
N GLU A 145 28.83 17.07 -9.56
CA GLU A 145 29.67 16.19 -8.73
C GLU A 145 30.83 15.60 -9.52
N LEU A 146 30.62 15.28 -10.81
CA LEU A 146 31.63 14.73 -11.70
C LEU A 146 32.61 15.80 -12.20
N ASP A 147 32.10 16.94 -12.66
CA ASP A 147 32.89 18.06 -13.16
C ASP A 147 32.17 19.38 -12.86
N PHE A 148 32.80 20.23 -12.04
CA PHE A 148 32.21 21.50 -11.67
C PHE A 148 32.27 22.48 -12.84
N ASP A 149 31.11 23.00 -13.21
CA ASP A 149 30.93 23.96 -14.29
C ASP A 149 29.94 25.05 -13.86
N GLU A 150 30.30 26.31 -14.12
CA GLU A 150 29.52 27.46 -13.64
C GLU A 150 28.11 27.49 -14.25
N GLU A 151 27.96 27.16 -15.54
CA GLU A 151 26.66 27.09 -16.21
C GLU A 151 25.78 25.98 -15.60
N THR A 152 26.38 24.82 -15.30
CA THR A 152 25.69 23.71 -14.63
C THR A 152 25.21 24.10 -13.23
N SER A 153 26.05 24.80 -12.46
CA SER A 153 25.72 25.30 -11.12
C SER A 153 24.60 26.34 -11.14
N MET A 154 24.65 27.28 -12.09
CA MET A 154 23.58 28.27 -12.30
C MET A 154 22.25 27.60 -12.66
N MET A 155 22.28 26.62 -13.56
CA MET A 155 21.09 25.86 -13.96
C MET A 155 20.53 25.06 -12.80
N LEU A 156 21.38 24.41 -12.00
CA LEU A 156 20.95 23.63 -10.84
C LEU A 156 20.21 24.51 -9.82
N LYS A 157 20.77 25.68 -9.46
CA LYS A 157 20.11 26.65 -8.56
C LYS A 157 18.74 27.10 -9.05
N ARG A 158 18.54 27.17 -10.38
CA ARG A 158 17.23 27.50 -10.97
C ARG A 158 16.24 26.34 -10.87
N VAL A 159 16.68 25.10 -11.10
CA VAL A 159 15.81 23.91 -11.17
C VAL A 159 15.44 23.37 -9.78
N GLU A 160 16.35 23.45 -8.81
CA GLU A 160 16.17 22.96 -7.44
C GLU A 160 14.86 23.40 -6.75
N PRO A 161 14.49 24.71 -6.73
CA PRO A 161 13.25 25.12 -6.07
C PRO A 161 11.99 24.53 -6.71
N PHE A 162 11.99 24.32 -8.03
CA PHE A 162 10.86 23.69 -8.72
C PHE A 162 10.78 22.20 -8.40
N ALA A 163 11.90 21.49 -8.46
CA ALA A 163 11.96 20.08 -8.07
C ALA A 163 11.50 19.87 -6.62
N LYS A 164 11.93 20.75 -5.71
CA LYS A 164 11.54 20.70 -4.29
C LYS A 164 10.04 20.92 -4.09
N LYS A 165 9.43 21.88 -4.79
CA LYS A 165 7.98 22.14 -4.70
C LYS A 165 7.16 20.95 -5.18
N ILE A 166 7.58 20.30 -6.28
CA ILE A 166 6.91 19.11 -6.80
C ILE A 166 7.01 17.97 -5.77
N GLU A 167 8.19 17.75 -5.20
CA GLU A 167 8.40 16.74 -4.17
C GLU A 167 7.55 16.99 -2.92
N GLU A 168 7.59 18.21 -2.38
CA GLU A 168 6.82 18.60 -1.19
C GLU A 168 5.31 18.42 -1.41
N HIS A 169 4.83 18.75 -2.61
CA HIS A 169 3.43 18.56 -2.98
C HIS A 169 3.07 17.08 -3.07
N ARG A 170 3.86 16.25 -3.76
CA ARG A 170 3.65 14.80 -3.86
C ARG A 170 3.61 14.15 -2.47
N GLN A 171 4.58 14.48 -1.62
CA GLN A 171 4.66 13.98 -0.25
C GLN A 171 3.45 14.39 0.59
N LYS A 172 2.98 15.63 0.47
CA LYS A 172 1.77 16.09 1.16
C LYS A 172 0.56 15.23 0.80
N TYR A 173 0.33 14.98 -0.49
CA TYR A 173 -0.82 14.19 -0.94
C TYR A 173 -0.69 12.70 -0.60
N GLU A 174 0.51 12.14 -0.61
CA GLU A 174 0.75 10.78 -0.10
C GLU A 174 0.43 10.66 1.39
N CYS A 175 0.87 11.63 2.21
CA CYS A 175 0.54 11.67 3.63
C CYS A 175 -0.97 11.78 3.85
N LEU A 176 -1.66 12.64 3.12
CA LEU A 176 -3.12 12.77 3.19
C LEU A 176 -3.85 11.47 2.82
N ARG A 177 -3.40 10.76 1.78
CA ARG A 177 -3.96 9.45 1.39
C ARG A 177 -3.79 8.42 2.50
N LYS A 178 -2.58 8.28 3.05
CA LYS A 178 -2.30 7.35 4.16
C LYS A 178 -3.11 7.68 5.41
N GLU A 179 -3.22 8.97 5.76
CA GLU A 179 -4.01 9.40 6.91
C GLU A 179 -5.50 9.06 6.73
N ARG A 180 -6.07 9.27 5.53
CA ARG A 180 -7.47 8.89 5.22
C ARG A 180 -7.67 7.38 5.33
N GLU A 181 -6.76 6.57 4.78
CA GLU A 181 -6.82 5.11 4.88
C GLU A 181 -6.77 4.63 6.34
N LEU A 182 -5.87 5.19 7.14
CA LEU A 182 -5.76 4.87 8.56
C LEU A 182 -7.05 5.25 9.31
N ARG A 183 -7.65 6.41 9.03
CA ARG A 183 -8.93 6.80 9.63
C ARG A 183 -10.07 5.86 9.24
N LYS A 184 -10.12 5.37 8.00
CA LYS A 184 -11.12 4.37 7.56
C LYS A 184 -10.95 3.06 8.32
N ILE A 185 -9.72 2.57 8.45
CA ILE A 185 -9.40 1.36 9.21
C ILE A 185 -9.76 1.52 10.69
N GLU A 186 -9.43 2.67 11.29
CA GLU A 186 -9.76 2.99 12.69
C GLU A 186 -11.28 3.00 12.91
N LEU A 187 -12.03 3.66 12.03
CA LEU A 187 -13.49 3.72 12.14
C LEU A 187 -14.13 2.33 11.97
N GLU A 188 -13.64 1.52 11.03
CA GLU A 188 -14.12 0.16 10.83
C GLU A 188 -13.84 -0.72 12.07
N LYS A 189 -12.63 -0.60 12.66
CA LYS A 189 -12.31 -1.28 13.93
C LYS A 189 -13.22 -0.84 15.07
N LEU A 190 -13.48 0.46 15.22
CA LEU A 190 -14.39 0.98 16.24
C LEU A 190 -15.82 0.47 16.04
N ARG A 191 -16.30 0.41 14.79
CA ARG A 191 -17.62 -0.12 14.45
C ARG A 191 -17.73 -1.61 14.79
N LEU A 192 -16.71 -2.41 14.44
CA LEU A 192 -16.65 -3.83 14.79
C LEU A 192 -16.63 -4.02 16.31
N ALA A 193 -15.79 -3.28 17.04
CA ALA A 193 -15.73 -3.33 18.50
C ALA A 193 -17.07 -2.94 19.17
N GLN A 194 -17.77 -1.93 18.63
CA GLN A 194 -19.11 -1.55 19.09
C GLN A 194 -20.13 -2.67 18.83
N GLN A 195 -20.10 -3.29 17.66
CA GLN A 195 -21.00 -4.39 17.32
C GLN A 195 -20.72 -5.63 18.19
N GLU A 196 -19.45 -5.94 18.46
CA GLU A 196 -19.05 -6.99 19.40
C GLU A 196 -19.54 -6.67 20.81
N ALA A 197 -19.36 -5.44 21.29
CA ALA A 197 -19.85 -5.02 22.61
C ALA A 197 -21.38 -5.06 22.73
N GLU A 198 -22.12 -4.69 21.67
CA GLU A 198 -23.58 -4.80 21.63
C GLU A 198 -24.03 -6.27 21.65
N ASN A 199 -23.40 -7.13 20.83
CA ASN A 199 -23.66 -8.57 20.84
C ASN A 199 -23.35 -9.19 22.20
N ALA A 200 -22.26 -8.78 22.85
CA ALA A 200 -21.89 -9.25 24.17
C ALA A 200 -22.87 -8.73 25.23
N GLY A 201 -23.31 -7.47 25.16
CA GLY A 201 -24.33 -6.91 26.06
C GLY A 201 -25.69 -7.62 25.97
N LEU A 202 -26.06 -8.15 24.80
CA LEU A 202 -27.24 -9.01 24.64
C LEU A 202 -27.08 -10.36 25.37
N LEU A 203 -25.86 -10.80 25.63
CA LEU A 203 -25.53 -12.09 26.21
C LEU A 203 -25.03 -11.85 27.64
N MET A 204 -25.93 -11.91 28.61
CA MET A 204 -25.61 -11.61 30.01
C MET A 204 -24.49 -12.52 30.55
N ASP A 205 -23.39 -11.91 31.00
CA ASP A 205 -22.22 -12.63 31.54
C ASP A 205 -22.59 -13.46 32.77
N GLY A 206 -22.47 -14.78 32.64
CA GLY A 206 -22.54 -15.72 33.76
C GLY A 206 -23.92 -15.98 34.35
N LYS A 207 -25.00 -15.64 33.62
CA LYS A 207 -26.39 -15.96 34.01
C LYS A 207 -27.07 -16.85 32.98
N VAL A 208 -28.04 -17.62 33.46
CA VAL A 208 -28.93 -18.40 32.59
C VAL A 208 -30.00 -17.46 32.02
N ILE A 209 -30.11 -17.40 30.70
CA ILE A 209 -31.10 -16.60 29.98
C ILE A 209 -32.32 -17.48 29.70
N GLU A 210 -33.48 -17.12 30.23
CA GLU A 210 -34.74 -17.79 29.90
C GLU A 210 -35.26 -17.29 28.56
N ILE A 211 -35.71 -18.22 27.71
CA ILE A 211 -36.24 -17.90 26.38
C ILE A 211 -37.74 -18.18 26.32
N GLU A 212 -38.49 -17.24 25.74
CA GLU A 212 -39.95 -17.34 25.62
C GLU A 212 -40.44 -17.52 24.17
N SER A 213 -39.60 -17.30 23.15
CA SER A 213 -40.01 -17.36 21.74
C SER A 213 -38.90 -17.78 20.77
N SER A 214 -39.29 -18.29 19.59
CA SER A 214 -38.38 -18.66 18.49
C SER A 214 -37.58 -17.47 17.94
N SER A 215 -38.15 -16.27 17.91
CA SER A 215 -37.42 -15.06 17.49
C SER A 215 -36.29 -14.69 18.45
N GLU A 216 -36.53 -14.83 19.76
CA GLU A 216 -35.56 -14.51 20.81
C GLU A 216 -34.36 -15.47 20.80
N ILE A 217 -34.59 -16.79 20.74
CA ILE A 217 -33.48 -17.78 20.65
C ILE A 217 -32.62 -17.51 19.41
N GLY A 218 -33.25 -17.18 18.27
CA GLY A 218 -32.54 -16.86 17.03
C GLY A 218 -31.65 -15.62 17.16
N ILE A 219 -32.09 -14.57 17.85
CA ILE A 219 -31.27 -13.36 18.09
C ILE A 219 -30.06 -13.70 18.95
N LYS A 220 -30.24 -14.43 20.06
CA LYS A 220 -29.14 -14.79 20.99
C LYS A 220 -28.13 -15.72 20.33
N LEU A 221 -28.58 -16.70 19.54
CA LEU A 221 -27.68 -17.59 18.80
C LEU A 221 -26.88 -16.86 17.73
N ARG A 222 -27.48 -15.90 17.02
CA ARG A 222 -26.74 -15.06 16.06
C ARG A 222 -25.70 -14.18 16.77
N ALA A 223 -26.07 -13.54 17.87
CA ALA A 223 -25.13 -12.75 18.68
C ALA A 223 -23.95 -13.61 19.18
N ALA A 224 -24.23 -14.82 19.70
CA ALA A 224 -23.20 -15.73 20.18
C ALA A 224 -22.30 -16.23 19.05
N SER A 225 -22.87 -16.52 17.87
CA SER A 225 -22.10 -16.92 16.68
C SER A 225 -21.18 -15.79 16.18
N ASN A 226 -21.63 -14.54 16.22
CA ASN A 226 -20.81 -13.39 15.81
C ASN A 226 -19.60 -13.20 16.73
N LEU A 227 -19.74 -13.55 18.01
CA LEU A 227 -18.65 -13.51 19.00
C LEU A 227 -17.83 -14.80 19.06
N SER A 228 -18.17 -15.81 18.26
CA SER A 228 -17.60 -17.17 18.35
C SER A 228 -17.71 -17.79 19.76
N TRP A 229 -18.75 -17.43 20.51
CA TRP A 229 -19.00 -17.97 21.85
C TRP A 229 -19.78 -19.29 21.77
N LEU A 230 -19.40 -20.25 22.62
CA LEU A 230 -20.13 -21.49 22.78
C LEU A 230 -21.50 -21.20 23.40
N THR A 231 -22.57 -21.74 22.83
CA THR A 231 -23.92 -21.65 23.40
C THR A 231 -24.41 -23.02 23.82
N VAL A 232 -24.94 -23.10 25.04
CA VAL A 232 -25.60 -24.28 25.61
C VAL A 232 -27.08 -23.98 25.75
N VAL A 233 -27.94 -24.81 25.16
CA VAL A 233 -29.40 -24.67 25.25
C VAL A 233 -29.95 -25.81 26.09
N TYR A 234 -30.60 -25.48 27.19
CA TYR A 234 -31.21 -26.42 28.14
C TYR A 234 -32.73 -26.42 28.02
N PHE A 235 -33.31 -27.54 27.57
CA PHE A 235 -34.76 -27.74 27.53
C PHE A 235 -35.27 -28.41 28.81
N THR A 236 -36.29 -27.81 29.43
CA THR A 236 -36.81 -28.20 30.75
C THR A 236 -38.33 -28.11 30.81
N ALA A 237 -38.93 -28.71 31.84
CA ALA A 237 -40.31 -28.42 32.24
C ALA A 237 -40.45 -28.37 33.77
N THR A 238 -41.46 -27.65 34.24
CA THR A 238 -41.75 -27.48 35.68
C THR A 238 -42.26 -28.74 36.36
N TRP A 239 -42.81 -29.70 35.62
CA TRP A 239 -43.34 -30.96 36.17
C TRP A 239 -42.32 -32.11 36.20
N SER A 240 -41.11 -31.90 35.66
CA SER A 240 -40.07 -32.93 35.58
C SER A 240 -39.18 -32.94 36.83
N GLY A 241 -39.18 -34.05 37.57
CA GLY A 241 -38.33 -34.25 38.75
C GLY A 241 -36.82 -34.10 38.47
N PRO A 242 -36.25 -34.77 37.45
CA PRO A 242 -34.84 -34.61 37.07
C PRO A 242 -34.43 -33.17 36.72
N CYS A 243 -35.32 -32.41 36.09
CA CYS A 243 -35.09 -31.00 35.74
C CYS A 243 -34.87 -30.12 36.98
N HIS A 244 -35.57 -30.39 38.09
CA HIS A 244 -35.38 -29.65 39.36
C HIS A 244 -33.98 -29.85 39.95
N TYR A 245 -33.41 -31.04 39.79
CA TYR A 245 -32.06 -31.34 40.27
C TYR A 245 -30.97 -30.66 39.42
N ILE A 246 -31.20 -30.55 38.12
CA ILE A 246 -30.26 -29.99 37.15
C ILE A 246 -30.24 -28.46 37.15
N ALA A 247 -31.39 -27.81 37.31
CA ALA A 247 -31.52 -26.35 37.27
C ALA A 247 -30.48 -25.58 38.13
N PRO A 248 -30.24 -25.92 39.42
CA PRO A 248 -29.23 -25.21 40.23
C PRO A 248 -27.79 -25.48 39.78
N ARG A 249 -27.49 -26.69 39.27
CA ARG A 249 -26.16 -27.02 38.74
C ARG A 249 -25.89 -26.28 37.43
N TYR A 250 -26.90 -26.16 36.56
CA TYR A 250 -26.81 -25.40 35.32
C TYR A 250 -26.58 -23.91 35.57
N ALA A 251 -27.26 -23.33 36.56
CA ALA A 251 -27.00 -21.95 36.98
C ALA A 251 -25.57 -21.77 37.54
N SER A 252 -25.06 -22.77 38.28
CA SER A 252 -23.66 -22.73 38.75
C SER A 252 -22.66 -22.83 37.60
N LEU A 253 -22.94 -23.61 36.56
CA LEU A 253 -22.08 -23.69 35.36
C LEU A 253 -22.04 -22.35 34.62
N ALA A 254 -23.18 -21.67 34.50
CA ALA A 254 -23.24 -20.33 33.92
C ALA A 254 -22.29 -19.36 34.66
N ALA A 255 -22.35 -19.33 36.00
CA ALA A 255 -21.48 -18.47 36.78
C ALA A 255 -19.98 -18.82 36.66
N LYS A 256 -19.64 -20.10 36.45
CA LYS A 256 -18.24 -20.56 36.27
C LYS A 256 -17.67 -20.22 34.89
N HIS A 257 -18.51 -20.12 33.86
CA HIS A 257 -18.09 -19.92 32.47
C HIS A 257 -18.75 -18.68 31.85
N PRO A 258 -18.29 -17.45 32.17
CA PRO A 258 -18.90 -16.21 31.68
C PRO A 258 -18.80 -16.05 30.15
N LYS A 259 -17.77 -16.65 29.52
CA LYS A 259 -17.58 -16.65 28.06
C LYS A 259 -18.39 -17.74 27.31
N VAL A 260 -19.35 -18.36 27.98
CA VAL A 260 -20.25 -19.38 27.41
C VAL A 260 -21.69 -18.91 27.66
N VAL A 261 -22.52 -18.97 26.61
CA VAL A 261 -23.91 -18.54 26.67
C VAL A 261 -24.77 -19.69 27.16
N PHE A 262 -25.49 -19.50 28.27
CA PHE A 262 -26.39 -20.51 28.83
C PHE A 262 -27.84 -20.08 28.62
N LEU A 263 -28.54 -20.78 27.72
CA LEU A 263 -29.97 -20.57 27.45
C LEU A 263 -30.80 -21.64 28.14
N LYS A 264 -31.99 -21.26 28.61
CA LYS A 264 -32.98 -22.16 29.21
C LYS A 264 -34.32 -21.97 28.50
N VAL A 265 -34.88 -23.07 28.01
CA VAL A 265 -36.16 -23.08 27.29
C VAL A 265 -37.12 -23.98 28.06
N ASP A 266 -38.20 -23.40 28.55
CA ASP A 266 -39.29 -24.18 29.14
C ASP A 266 -40.23 -24.63 28.03
N ILE A 267 -40.35 -25.94 27.81
CA ILE A 267 -41.16 -26.51 26.71
C ILE A 267 -42.64 -26.18 26.84
N ASP A 268 -43.14 -25.89 28.05
CA ASP A 268 -44.53 -25.53 28.28
C ASP A 268 -44.79 -24.05 27.92
N LYS A 269 -43.77 -23.19 28.06
CA LYS A 269 -43.86 -21.75 27.77
C LYS A 269 -43.50 -21.42 26.31
N ALA A 270 -42.42 -22.00 25.78
CA ALA A 270 -41.88 -21.75 24.44
C ALA A 270 -42.07 -22.99 23.54
N LYS A 271 -43.34 -23.32 23.27
CA LYS A 271 -43.73 -24.53 22.50
C LYS A 271 -43.25 -24.49 21.05
N ASP A 272 -43.22 -23.31 20.47
CA ASP A 272 -42.70 -23.03 19.12
C ASP A 272 -41.23 -23.45 18.99
N VAL A 273 -40.39 -23.04 19.95
CA VAL A 273 -38.97 -23.42 19.99
C VAL A 273 -38.81 -24.93 20.14
N ALA A 274 -39.58 -25.55 21.05
CA ALA A 274 -39.51 -26.98 21.30
C ALA A 274 -39.91 -27.82 20.07
N MET A 275 -40.89 -27.36 19.30
CA MET A 275 -41.31 -28.00 18.05
C MET A 275 -40.26 -27.83 16.95
N GLU A 276 -39.71 -26.63 16.77
CA GLU A 276 -38.70 -26.33 15.75
C GLU A 276 -37.41 -27.14 15.98
N TRP A 277 -37.03 -27.34 17.24
CA TRP A 277 -35.84 -28.10 17.64
C TRP A 277 -36.10 -29.60 17.86
N ASN A 278 -37.35 -30.02 17.60
CA ASN A 278 -37.78 -31.41 17.65
C ASN A 278 -37.44 -32.12 18.97
N VAL A 279 -37.73 -31.46 20.09
CA VAL A 279 -37.35 -31.93 21.43
C VAL A 279 -38.30 -33.03 21.91
N TYR A 280 -37.82 -34.27 21.99
CA TYR A 280 -38.62 -35.44 22.39
C TYR A 280 -38.45 -35.88 23.84
N GLY A 281 -37.49 -35.30 24.58
CA GLY A 281 -37.18 -35.66 25.96
C GLY A 281 -36.63 -34.49 26.76
N ILE A 282 -36.92 -34.46 28.06
CA ILE A 282 -36.40 -33.47 29.00
C ILE A 282 -35.84 -34.19 30.24
N PRO A 283 -34.72 -33.72 30.83
CA PRO A 283 -33.87 -32.61 30.40
C PRO A 283 -33.04 -32.95 29.14
N SER A 284 -32.88 -32.00 28.23
CA SER A 284 -32.00 -32.14 27.04
C SER A 284 -31.09 -30.93 26.89
N PHE A 285 -29.85 -31.15 26.43
CA PHE A 285 -28.85 -30.09 26.20
C PHE A 285 -28.32 -30.12 24.77
N TYR A 286 -28.25 -28.94 24.16
CA TYR A 286 -27.70 -28.74 22.83
C TYR A 286 -26.49 -27.81 22.92
N LEU A 287 -25.35 -28.24 22.38
CA LEU A 287 -24.15 -27.42 22.30
C LEU A 287 -23.96 -26.91 20.88
N ILE A 288 -23.92 -25.59 20.76
CA ILE A 288 -23.79 -24.87 19.50
C ILE A 288 -22.48 -24.10 19.51
N ASN A 289 -21.66 -24.34 18.48
CA ASN A 289 -20.39 -23.67 18.28
C ASN A 289 -20.36 -23.07 16.87
N ASN A 290 -20.09 -21.77 16.76
CA ASN A 290 -20.04 -21.03 15.48
C ASN A 290 -21.25 -21.28 14.57
N GLY A 291 -22.45 -21.30 15.14
CA GLY A 291 -23.70 -21.52 14.41
C GLY A 291 -23.92 -22.93 13.87
N ARG A 292 -23.05 -23.90 14.21
CA ARG A 292 -23.23 -25.31 13.88
C ARG A 292 -23.53 -26.13 15.13
N GLU A 293 -24.56 -26.97 15.04
CA GLU A 293 -24.85 -28.00 16.04
C GLU A 293 -23.71 -29.01 16.05
N THR A 294 -22.96 -29.08 17.15
CA THR A 294 -21.81 -29.99 17.21
C THR A 294 -22.15 -31.27 17.96
N ASN A 295 -23.00 -31.22 18.98
CA ASN A 295 -23.37 -32.41 19.78
C ASN A 295 -24.70 -32.19 20.53
N ILE A 296 -25.57 -33.21 20.51
CA ILE A 296 -26.74 -33.32 21.37
C ILE A 296 -26.37 -34.19 22.59
N ILE A 297 -26.63 -33.73 23.81
CA ILE A 297 -26.52 -34.53 25.03
C ILE A 297 -27.94 -34.76 25.54
N ILE A 298 -28.44 -35.99 25.39
CA ILE A 298 -29.82 -36.38 25.71
C ILE A 298 -29.92 -37.05 27.10
N ASP A 299 -28.85 -37.08 27.89
CA ASP A 299 -28.84 -37.81 29.16
C ASP A 299 -28.38 -36.97 30.36
N VAL A 300 -28.86 -37.33 31.55
CA VAL A 300 -28.83 -36.64 32.85
C VAL A 300 -27.40 -36.53 33.45
N ASP A 301 -26.36 -36.68 32.63
CA ASP A 301 -24.97 -36.64 33.06
C ASP A 301 -24.41 -35.21 32.97
N MET A 302 -24.51 -34.49 34.09
CA MET A 302 -23.97 -33.14 34.25
C MET A 302 -22.43 -33.11 34.19
N ASP A 303 -21.76 -34.20 34.54
CA ASP A 303 -20.29 -34.27 34.54
C ASP A 303 -19.79 -34.38 33.09
N LEU A 304 -20.52 -35.09 32.23
CA LEU A 304 -20.28 -35.13 30.78
C LEU A 304 -20.47 -33.74 30.13
N LEU A 305 -21.48 -32.98 30.56
CA LEU A 305 -21.74 -31.62 30.09
C LEU A 305 -20.60 -30.66 30.48
N GLU A 306 -20.17 -30.66 31.74
CA GLU A 306 -19.06 -29.82 32.22
C GLU A 306 -17.76 -30.15 31.48
N ASN A 307 -17.43 -31.43 31.30
CA ASN A 307 -16.26 -31.86 30.53
C ASN A 307 -16.29 -31.40 29.07
N LYS A 308 -17.46 -31.41 28.41
CA LYS A 308 -17.60 -30.94 27.03
C LYS A 308 -17.52 -29.42 26.92
N ILE A 309 -18.08 -28.69 27.87
CA ILE A 309 -17.94 -27.23 27.94
C ILE A 309 -16.46 -26.88 28.08
N VAL A 310 -15.73 -27.49 29.02
CA VAL A 310 -14.28 -27.25 29.21
C VAL A 310 -13.47 -27.59 27.95
N LYS A 311 -13.78 -28.72 27.29
CA LYS A 311 -13.11 -29.14 26.05
C LYS A 311 -13.35 -28.17 24.88
N HIS A 312 -14.51 -27.54 24.80
CA HIS A 312 -14.89 -26.65 23.70
C HIS A 312 -14.66 -25.16 24.02
N SER A 313 -14.60 -24.77 25.29
CA SER A 313 -14.21 -23.44 25.74
C SER A 313 -12.69 -23.29 25.86
N GLY A 314 -11.94 -24.39 25.97
CA GLY A 314 -10.50 -24.43 26.22
C GLY A 314 -9.60 -24.67 25.00
N SER A 315 -10.03 -24.34 23.77
CA SER A 315 -9.16 -24.40 22.58
C SER A 315 -9.00 -23.04 21.93
N SER A 316 -8.35 -22.12 22.64
CA SER A 316 -7.65 -20.97 22.05
C SER A 316 -6.74 -20.24 23.06
N GLU A 317 -6.07 -20.93 23.98
CA GLU A 317 -5.15 -20.23 24.90
C GLU A 317 -3.86 -20.98 25.31
N ASP A 318 -3.54 -22.17 24.76
CA ASP A 318 -2.30 -22.88 25.15
C ASP A 318 -1.57 -23.66 24.02
N SER A 319 -1.58 -23.15 22.79
CA SER A 319 -0.72 -23.70 21.72
C SER A 319 -0.23 -22.67 20.68
N LEU A 320 0.10 -21.45 21.14
CA LEU A 320 0.86 -20.46 20.34
C LEU A 320 2.06 -19.88 21.12
N THR A 321 2.73 -20.70 21.92
CA THR A 321 4.08 -20.40 22.46
C THR A 321 5.11 -21.40 21.92
N SER A 322 5.05 -21.73 20.62
CA SER A 322 6.19 -22.34 19.93
C SER A 322 6.10 -22.21 18.40
N ALA A 323 6.16 -20.99 17.87
CA ALA A 323 6.67 -20.73 16.51
C ALA A 323 6.55 -19.25 16.14
N LEU A 324 7.37 -18.37 16.73
CA LEU A 324 7.86 -17.18 16.03
C LEU A 324 9.32 -16.95 16.46
N ASN A 325 10.22 -17.18 15.51
CA ASN A 325 11.65 -16.90 15.63
C ASN A 325 11.86 -15.38 15.79
N PRO A 326 12.73 -14.94 16.71
CA PRO A 326 13.13 -13.54 16.82
C PRO A 326 14.24 -13.25 15.80
N CYS A 327 13.88 -13.10 14.52
CA CYS A 327 14.79 -12.57 13.51
C CYS A 327 13.99 -12.10 12.29
N GLU A 328 13.53 -10.85 12.32
CA GLU A 328 13.20 -9.96 11.18
C GLU A 328 12.29 -8.82 11.67
N MET A 329 12.82 -8.00 12.58
CA MET A 329 12.37 -6.63 12.80
C MET A 329 13.60 -5.78 13.13
N LYS A 330 14.40 -5.54 12.11
CA LYS A 330 15.23 -4.35 12.00
C LYS A 330 14.87 -3.72 10.66
N ASP A 331 14.98 -2.40 10.61
CA ASP A 331 14.65 -1.54 9.47
C ASP A 331 13.21 -1.03 9.48
N TYR A 332 12.81 -0.26 10.49
CA TYR A 332 11.99 0.97 10.32
C TYR A 332 11.99 1.78 11.63
N GLU A 333 13.18 2.08 12.15
CA GLU A 333 13.33 2.93 13.34
C GLU A 333 14.31 4.09 13.09
N HIS A 334 14.23 4.72 11.92
CA HIS A 334 14.87 6.00 11.65
C HIS A 334 13.94 6.83 10.76
N LEU A 335 13.02 7.56 11.37
CA LEU A 335 12.39 8.79 10.84
C LEU A 335 11.39 9.34 11.87
N LEU A 336 11.92 9.84 13.00
CA LEU A 336 11.23 10.87 13.78
C LEU A 336 12.27 11.94 14.17
N PRO A 337 12.04 13.23 13.85
CA PRO A 337 12.97 14.30 14.13
C PRO A 337 12.95 14.69 15.62
N VAL A 338 14.12 15.06 16.14
CA VAL A 338 14.30 15.78 17.42
C VAL A 338 13.99 17.26 17.23
#